data_AF-A0A918I3X6-F1
#
_entry.id   AF-A0A918I3X6-F1
#
_cell.length_a   1.000
_cell.length_b   1.000
_cell.length_c   1.000
_cell.angle_alpha   90.00
_cell.angle_beta   90.00
_cell.angle_gamma   90.00
#
_symmetry.space_group_name_H-M   'P 1'
#
loop_
_entity.id
_entity.type
_entity.pdbx_description
1 polymer ?
#
loop_
_entity_poly.entity_id
_entity_poly.type
_entity_poly.pdbx_seq_one_letter_code
_entity_poly.pdbx_strand_id
1 'polypeptide(L)' 'MTGPGRRAPSARRLAVPLDELSAAILRRYRRDGSDADTIRRALRLLAQADGHLTPAGRLITDRAQGRHP' A
#
# COMPACT_ATOMS: atom_id res chain seq x y z
N MET A 1 6.18 -0.66 37.32
CA MET A 1 4.97 -1.11 36.58
C MET A 1 5.11 -0.64 35.14
N THR A 2 5.64 -1.48 34.26
CA THR A 2 5.95 -1.13 32.87
C THR A 2 4.77 -1.52 32.00
N GLY A 3 4.12 -0.54 31.36
CA GLY A 3 2.94 -0.75 30.51
C GLY A 3 3.23 -1.71 29.34
N PRO A 4 2.25 -2.51 28.89
CA PRO A 4 2.47 -3.50 27.84
C PRO A 4 2.84 -2.80 26.53
N GLY A 5 4.02 -3.15 26.02
CA GLY A 5 4.54 -2.66 24.74
C GLY A 5 3.53 -2.89 23.62
N ARG A 6 3.07 -1.78 23.03
CA ARG A 6 2.17 -1.75 21.89
C ARG A 6 2.86 -2.44 20.71
N ARG A 7 2.57 -3.72 20.49
CA ARG A 7 3.12 -4.48 19.35
C ARG A 7 2.75 -3.76 18.05
N ALA A 8 3.76 -3.40 17.25
CA ALA A 8 3.55 -2.84 15.93
C ALA A 8 2.78 -3.86 15.06
N PRO A 9 1.81 -3.42 14.23
CA PRO A 9 1.08 -4.32 13.37
C PRO A 9 2.04 -5.00 12.40
N SER A 10 2.18 -6.32 12.52
CA SER A 10 3.00 -7.13 11.61
C SER A 10 2.38 -7.05 10.22
N ALA A 11 3.11 -6.51 9.25
CA ALA A 11 2.65 -6.44 7.87
C ALA A 11 2.39 -7.86 7.35
N ARG A 12 1.12 -8.22 7.12
CA ARG A 12 0.76 -9.50 6.52
C ARG A 12 1.24 -9.49 5.07
N ARG A 13 2.16 -10.39 4.72
CA ARG A 13 2.58 -10.59 3.34
C ARG A 13 1.41 -11.19 2.56
N LEU A 14 1.00 -10.51 1.50
CA LEU A 14 0.06 -11.04 0.51
C LEU A 14 0.89 -11.65 -0.61
N ALA A 15 0.69 -12.93 -0.88
CA ALA A 15 1.22 -13.57 -2.08
C ALA A 15 0.13 -13.52 -3.15
N VAL A 16 0.35 -12.71 -4.19
CA VAL A 16 -0.58 -12.59 -5.32
C VAL A 16 0.11 -13.22 -6.53
N PRO A 17 -0.44 -14.30 -7.10
CA PRO A 17 0.10 -14.84 -8.34
C PRO A 17 -0.10 -13.82 -9.45
N LEU A 18 0.94 -13.61 -10.25
CA LEU A 18 0.92 -12.71 -11.40
C LEU A 18 1.04 -13.53 -12.65
N ASP A 19 0.27 -13.18 -13.68
CA ASP A 19 0.54 -13.67 -15.03
C ASP A 19 1.87 -13.11 -15.56
N GLU A 20 2.36 -13.71 -16.65
CA GLU A 20 3.66 -13.38 -17.22
C GLU A 20 3.75 -11.93 -17.72
N LEU A 21 2.66 -11.40 -18.29
CA LEU A 21 2.59 -10.03 -18.79
C LEU A 21 2.63 -9.03 -17.63
N SER A 22 1.82 -9.23 -16.61
CA SER A 22 1.79 -8.45 -15.38
C SER A 22 3.16 -8.43 -14.69
N ALA A 23 3.84 -9.57 -14.66
CA ALA A 23 5.20 -9.68 -14.12
C ALA A 23 6.23 -8.91 -14.98
N ALA A 24 6.13 -8.97 -16.31
CA ALA A 24 6.99 -8.22 -17.21
C ALA A 24 6.81 -6.71 -17.07
N ILE A 25 5.56 -6.25 -16.93
CA ILE A 25 5.23 -4.85 -16.66
C ILE A 25 5.87 -4.42 -15.34
N LEU A 26 5.65 -5.15 -14.24
CA LEU A 26 6.24 -4.81 -12.94
C LEU A 26 7.76 -4.71 -12.98
N ARG A 27 8.43 -5.65 -13.66
CA ARG A 27 9.89 -5.62 -13.86
C ARG A 27 10.35 -4.36 -14.59
N ARG A 28 9.62 -3.93 -15.63
CA ARG A 28 9.95 -2.73 -16.41
C ARG A 28 9.80 -1.44 -15.61
N TYR A 29 8.81 -1.38 -14.71
CA TYR A 29 8.52 -0.19 -13.90
C TYR A 29 9.32 -0.11 -12.59
N ARG A 30 10.10 -1.15 -12.26
CA ARG A 30 11.01 -1.17 -11.12
C ARG A 30 12.22 -0.29 -11.42
N ARG A 31 12.06 1.03 -11.24
CA ARG A 31 13.10 2.00 -11.61
C ARG A 31 14.26 2.08 -10.62
N ASP A 32 14.01 1.85 -9.33
CA ASP A 32 15.00 1.64 -8.25
C ASP A 32 14.19 1.31 -6.98
N GLY A 33 14.28 0.08 -6.47
CA GLY A 33 13.54 -0.32 -5.26
C GLY A 33 12.86 -1.68 -5.33
N SER A 34 12.04 -1.98 -4.33
CA SER A 34 11.33 -3.25 -4.21
C SER A 34 10.02 -3.25 -5.02
N ASP A 35 9.53 -4.43 -5.40
CA ASP A 35 8.21 -4.57 -6.05
C ASP A 35 7.10 -3.95 -5.20
N ALA A 36 7.25 -3.98 -3.87
CA ALA A 36 6.33 -3.34 -2.94
C ALA A 36 6.30 -1.81 -3.09
N ASP A 37 7.42 -1.17 -3.40
CA ASP A 37 7.48 0.29 -3.63
C ASP A 37 6.84 0.67 -4.96
N THR A 38 7.09 -0.14 -6.01
CA THR A 38 6.43 0.02 -7.31
C THR A 38 4.92 -0.12 -7.18
N ILE A 39 4.43 -1.16 -6.48
CA ILE A 39 3.01 -1.37 -6.22
C ILE A 39 2.43 -0.22 -5.40
N ARG A 40 3.13 0.24 -4.34
CA ARG A 40 2.69 1.39 -3.54
C ARG A 40 2.55 2.65 -4.37
N ARG A 41 3.47 2.90 -5.31
CA ARG A 41 3.39 4.04 -6.23
C ARG A 41 2.21 3.90 -7.19
N ALA A 42 2.01 2.72 -7.77
CA ALA A 42 0.90 2.43 -8.66
C ALA A 42 -0.46 2.66 -7.96
N LEU A 43 -0.61 2.16 -6.73
CA LEU A 43 -1.83 2.36 -5.92
C LEU A 43 -2.09 3.83 -5.61
N ARG A 44 -1.05 4.63 -5.37
CA ARG A 44 -1.20 6.08 -5.16
C ARG A 44 -1.67 6.80 -6.42
N LEU A 45 -1.13 6.44 -7.58
CA LEU A 45 -1.54 7.03 -8.86
C LEU A 45 -3.00 6.69 -9.17
N LEU A 46 -3.41 5.45 -8.94
CA LEU A 46 -4.80 5.02 -9.10
C LEU A 46 -5.73 5.79 -8.15
N ALA A 47 -5.40 5.82 -6.86
CA ALA A 47 -6.19 6.56 -5.89
C ALA A 47 -6.24 8.07 -6.16
N GLN A 48 -5.20 8.65 -6.76
CA GLN A 48 -5.24 10.05 -7.19
C GLN A 48 -6.25 10.26 -8.32
N ALA A 49 -6.26 9.36 -9.31
CA ALA A 49 -7.21 9.42 -10.43
C ALA A 49 -8.66 9.24 -9.96
N ASP A 50 -8.88 8.38 -8.96
CA ASP A 50 -10.21 8.08 -8.43
C ASP A 50 -10.67 9.04 -7.30
N GLY A 51 -9.83 9.99 -6.89
CA GLY A 51 -10.14 10.91 -5.79
C GLY A 51 -10.10 10.28 -4.38
N HIS A 52 -9.42 9.14 -4.22
CA HIS A 52 -9.26 8.40 -2.96
C HIS A 52 -7.98 8.77 -2.19
N LEU A 53 -7.48 9.99 -2.37
CA LEU A 53 -6.37 10.54 -1.58
C LEU A 53 -6.89 11.54 -0.55
N THR A 54 -6.33 11.48 0.66
CA THR A 54 -6.50 12.56 1.64
C THR A 54 -5.75 13.82 1.18
N PRO A 55 -6.05 15.01 1.72
CA PRO A 55 -5.28 16.23 1.45
C PRO A 55 -3.78 16.10 1.77
N ALA A 56 -3.41 15.19 2.68
CA ALA A 56 -2.03 14.88 3.02
C ALA A 56 -1.39 13.80 2.10
N GLY A 57 -2.05 13.44 0.99
CA GLY A 57 -1.54 12.47 0.01
C GLY A 57 -1.54 11.01 0.48
N ARG A 58 -2.38 10.65 1.46
CA ARG A 58 -2.51 9.27 1.96
C ARG A 58 -3.70 8.57 1.31
N LEU A 59 -3.58 7.25 1.10
CA LEU A 59 -4.69 6.41 0.63
C LEU A 59 -5.80 6.41 1.68
N ILE A 60 -7.03 6.75 1.26
CA ILE A 60 -8.22 6.52 2.06
C ILE A 60 -8.44 5.00 2.10
N THR A 61 -8.46 4.43 3.30
CA THR A 61 -8.74 3.00 3.53
C THR A 61 -9.77 2.91 4.65
N ASP A 62 -10.66 1.91 4.63
CA ASP A 62 -11.72 1.75 5.63
C ASP A 62 -11.19 1.71 7.07
N ARG A 63 -9.96 1.20 7.25
CA ARG A 63 -9.26 1.22 8.56
C ARG A 63 -8.89 2.62 9.05
N ALA A 64 -8.65 3.56 8.15
CA ALA A 64 -8.40 4.96 8.51
C ALA A 64 -9.69 5.72 8.85
N GLN A 65 -10.84 5.27 8.32
CA GLN A 65 -12.15 5.84 8.61
C GLN A 65 -12.81 5.25 9.87
N GLY A 66 -12.36 4.10 10.36
CA GLY A 66 -12.89 3.43 11.56
C GLY A 66 -12.61 4.12 12.91
N ARG A 67 -12.43 5.45 12.95
CA ARG A 67 -12.30 6.22 14.20
C ARG A 67 -13.27 7.40 14.24
N HIS A 68 -14.56 7.09 14.10
CA HIS A 68 -15.73 7.81 14.64
C HIS A 68 -16.99 7.00 14.22
N PRO A 69 -18.08 6.90 14.99
CA PRO A 69 -18.55 7.80 16.06
C PRO A 69 -17.93 7.58 17.45
#